data_AF-A0A6J4GGC4-F1
#
_entry.id   AF-A0A6J4GGC4-F1
#
_cell.length_a   1.000
_cell.length_b   1.000
_cell.length_c   1.000
_cell.angle_alpha   90.00
_cell.angle_beta   90.00
_cell.angle_gamma   90.00
#
_symmetry.space_group_name_H-M   'P 1'
#
loop_
_entity.id
_entity.type
_entity.pdbx_description
1 polymer ?
#
loop_
_entity_poly.entity_id
_entity_poly.type
_entity_poly.pdbx_seq_one_letter_code
_entity_poly.pdbx_strand_id
1 'polypeptide(L)'
;MKEKQKKNFVKVSYNLLATTKLSSTQKLFVSYILGWQKNGKVCFETNNTLASKFGKKYGGIRSVLRELNKHDFFKSVKKDYDEKTGTSGHEITVNIDKLDAFLADETSIQNINSTEQEVNQTITSKDSQNEDSNEEVSDYNIETNTRKLSESILTKHQLGDTISVYDILGQLGYEEPDDVLDFIHKANSTSMDFQKFISISKNLHIEKQHHDYKGIIISDKVLTKINKMIQV
;
A
#
# COMPACT_ATOMS: atom_id res chain seq x y z
N MET A 1 17.43 21.16 -5.18
CA MET A 1 16.67 21.10 -3.90
C MET A 1 17.63 21.36 -2.74
N LYS A 2 17.26 22.23 -1.79
CA LYS A 2 18.11 22.57 -0.63
C LYS A 2 18.31 21.34 0.28
N GLU A 3 19.55 21.02 0.62
CA GLU A 3 20.04 19.87 1.41
C GLU A 3 19.52 19.75 2.88
N LYS A 4 18.41 20.41 3.25
CA LYS A 4 17.87 20.42 4.62
C LYS A 4 16.48 19.79 4.80
N GLN A 5 15.89 19.17 3.77
CA GLN A 5 14.79 18.21 4.01
C GLN A 5 15.37 16.90 4.51
N LYS A 6 15.88 16.89 5.75
CA LYS A 6 16.14 15.63 6.45
C LYS A 6 14.83 14.83 6.49
N LYS A 7 14.95 13.58 6.03
CA LYS A 7 13.96 12.51 5.87
C LYS A 7 13.03 12.31 7.08
N ASN A 8 12.07 13.20 7.28
CA ASN A 8 11.05 13.08 8.33
C ASN A 8 9.79 12.46 7.72
N PHE A 9 9.71 11.14 7.77
CA PHE A 9 8.55 10.38 7.31
C PHE A 9 7.63 10.04 8.49
N VAL A 10 6.32 10.09 8.24
CA VAL A 10 5.33 9.53 9.17
C VAL A 10 5.49 8.00 9.14
N LYS A 11 5.64 7.40 10.32
CA LYS A 11 5.73 5.95 10.46
C LYS A 11 4.36 5.39 10.80
N VAL A 12 3.86 4.49 9.95
CA VAL A 12 2.65 3.70 10.19
C VAL A 12 3.10 2.34 10.72
N SER A 13 2.51 1.84 11.81
CA SER A 13 2.81 0.47 12.28
C SER A 13 2.18 -0.56 11.36
N TYR A 14 2.77 -1.75 11.27
CA TYR A 14 2.26 -2.83 10.42
C TYR A 14 0.81 -3.19 10.76
N ASN A 15 0.49 -3.40 12.04
CA ASN A 15 -0.89 -3.73 12.45
C ASN A 15 -1.89 -2.64 12.06
N LEU A 16 -1.50 -1.36 12.18
CA LEU A 16 -2.32 -0.23 11.76
C LEU A 16 -2.42 -0.11 10.24
N LEU A 17 -1.38 -0.51 9.50
CA LEU A 17 -1.41 -0.56 8.04
C LEU A 17 -2.33 -1.69 7.55
N ALA A 18 -2.23 -2.86 8.18
CA ALA A 18 -2.90 -4.09 7.79
C ALA A 18 -4.39 -4.11 8.15
N THR A 19 -4.82 -3.39 9.20
CA THR A 19 -6.22 -3.46 9.64
C THR A 19 -7.22 -3.04 8.57
N THR A 20 -8.33 -3.75 8.44
CA THR A 20 -9.43 -3.36 7.52
C THR A 20 -10.45 -2.47 8.21
N LYS A 21 -10.44 -2.41 9.54
CA LYS A 21 -11.37 -1.64 10.37
C LYS A 21 -11.23 -0.12 10.23
N LEU A 22 -10.11 0.35 9.70
CA LEU A 22 -9.82 1.79 9.52
C LEU A 22 -9.50 2.10 8.06
N SER A 23 -10.03 3.21 7.56
CA SER A 23 -9.68 3.73 6.23
C SER A 23 -8.22 4.24 6.17
N SER A 24 -7.64 4.32 4.98
CA SER A 24 -6.27 4.82 4.78
C SER A 24 -6.05 6.22 5.37
N THR A 25 -7.06 7.10 5.30
CA THR A 25 -6.98 8.41 5.96
C THR A 25 -6.94 8.28 7.47
N GLN A 26 -7.78 7.44 8.07
CA GLN A 26 -7.81 7.23 9.52
C GLN A 26 -6.47 6.65 10.02
N LYS A 27 -5.90 5.69 9.28
CA LYS A 27 -4.57 5.12 9.56
C LYS A 27 -3.47 6.18 9.55
N LEU A 28 -3.47 7.06 8.55
CA LEU A 28 -2.53 8.19 8.46
C LEU A 28 -2.74 9.18 9.61
N PHE A 29 -3.98 9.48 9.98
CA PHE A 29 -4.31 10.33 11.12
C PHE A 29 -3.74 9.77 12.42
N VAL A 30 -4.06 8.52 12.74
CA VAL A 30 -3.56 7.85 13.95
C VAL A 30 -2.03 7.84 13.97
N SER A 31 -1.40 7.50 12.84
CA SER A 31 0.07 7.49 12.71
C SER A 31 0.71 8.87 12.93
N TYR A 32 0.06 9.92 12.42
CA TYR A 32 0.49 11.30 12.62
C TYR A 32 0.47 11.67 14.12
N ILE A 33 -0.63 11.39 14.82
CA ILE A 33 -0.78 11.65 16.26
C ILE A 33 0.24 10.85 17.08
N LEU A 34 0.45 9.57 16.75
CA LEU A 34 1.48 8.74 17.39
C LEU A 34 2.88 9.33 17.20
N GLY A 35 3.16 9.95 16.05
CA GLY A 35 4.40 10.69 15.81
C GLY A 35 4.62 11.84 16.79
N TRP A 36 3.58 12.58 17.16
CA TRP A 36 3.66 13.61 18.20
C TRP A 36 3.93 13.01 19.58
N GLN A 37 3.15 11.98 19.96
CA GLN A 37 3.25 11.34 21.27
C GLN A 37 4.61 10.65 21.49
N LYS A 38 5.19 10.02 20.45
CA LYS A 38 6.54 9.44 20.50
C LYS A 38 7.63 10.47 20.79
N ASN A 39 7.39 11.73 20.44
CA ASN A 39 8.29 12.85 20.74
C ASN A 39 7.93 13.54 22.07
N GLY A 40 7.08 12.93 22.91
CA GLY A 40 6.66 13.48 24.19
C GLY A 40 5.73 14.69 24.08
N LYS A 41 5.08 14.89 22.93
CA LYS A 41 4.19 16.03 22.68
C LYS A 41 2.76 15.58 22.50
N VAL A 42 1.83 16.47 22.83
CA VAL A 42 0.41 16.32 22.51
C VAL A 42 0.15 16.99 21.16
N CYS A 43 -0.65 16.34 20.30
CA CYS A 43 -1.04 16.95 19.04
C CYS A 43 -2.14 17.98 19.31
N PHE A 44 -1.81 19.26 19.09
CA PHE A 44 -2.77 20.35 19.19
C PHE A 44 -2.90 21.06 17.85
N GLU A 45 -4.03 20.88 17.17
CA GLU A 45 -4.24 21.45 15.83
C GLU A 45 -5.67 21.88 15.53
N THR A 46 -5.81 22.88 14.67
CA THR A 46 -7.12 23.28 14.15
C THR A 46 -7.57 22.34 13.02
N ASN A 47 -8.87 22.25 12.81
CA ASN A 47 -9.42 21.53 11.65
C ASN A 47 -8.90 22.06 10.30
N ASN A 48 -8.61 23.35 10.18
CA ASN A 48 -8.05 23.94 8.96
C ASN A 48 -6.61 23.47 8.73
N THR A 49 -5.81 23.41 9.79
CA THR A 49 -4.42 22.93 9.73
C THR A 49 -4.38 21.45 9.35
N LEU A 50 -5.22 20.64 9.98
CA LEU A 50 -5.39 19.23 9.64
C LEU A 50 -5.89 19.07 8.18
N ALA A 51 -6.85 19.88 7.75
CA ALA A 51 -7.38 19.84 6.38
C ALA A 51 -6.28 20.06 5.35
N SER A 52 -5.44 21.08 5.56
CA SER A 52 -4.31 21.39 4.70
C SER A 52 -3.27 20.26 4.69
N LYS A 53 -2.89 19.72 5.86
CA LYS A 53 -1.86 18.66 5.96
C LYS A 53 -2.26 17.35 5.29
N PHE A 54 -3.54 17.00 5.35
CA PHE A 54 -4.05 15.75 4.82
C PHE A 54 -4.73 15.90 3.45
N GLY A 55 -4.61 17.07 2.81
CA GLY A 55 -5.19 17.33 1.49
C GLY A 55 -6.72 17.17 1.45
N LYS A 56 -7.41 17.48 2.55
CA LYS A 56 -8.87 17.34 2.68
C LYS A 56 -9.56 18.68 2.87
N LYS A 57 -10.84 18.73 2.50
CA LYS A 57 -11.72 19.85 2.86
C LYS A 57 -12.01 19.82 4.36
N TYR A 58 -12.33 20.98 4.93
CA TYR A 58 -12.67 21.13 6.35
C TYR A 58 -13.75 20.16 6.86
N GLY A 59 -14.82 19.97 6.07
CA GLY A 59 -15.88 19.01 6.39
C GLY A 59 -15.40 17.55 6.40
N GLY A 60 -14.45 17.21 5.53
CA GLY A 60 -13.84 15.89 5.49
C GLY A 60 -13.05 15.56 6.76
N ILE A 61 -12.29 16.53 7.30
CA ILE A 61 -11.58 16.36 8.57
C ILE A 61 -12.55 16.18 9.74
N ARG A 62 -13.62 16.98 9.79
CA ARG A 62 -14.65 16.81 10.82
C ARG A 62 -15.24 15.41 10.79
N SER A 63 -15.50 14.86 9.60
CA SER A 63 -15.98 13.49 9.44
C SER A 63 -14.97 12.48 9.98
N VAL A 64 -13.69 12.59 9.60
CA VAL A 64 -12.62 11.69 10.07
C VAL A 64 -12.49 11.71 11.59
N LEU A 65 -12.45 12.90 12.21
CA LEU A 65 -12.37 13.03 13.66
C LEU A 65 -13.59 12.44 14.37
N ARG A 66 -14.79 12.64 13.82
CA ARG A 66 -16.03 12.08 14.37
C ARG A 66 -16.02 10.55 14.33
N GLU A 67 -15.62 9.96 13.20
CA GLU A 67 -15.53 8.51 13.06
C GLU A 67 -14.46 7.92 13.98
N LEU A 68 -13.28 8.55 14.08
CA LEU A 68 -12.23 8.09 14.99
C LEU A 68 -12.63 8.18 16.47
N ASN A 69 -13.34 9.24 16.88
CA ASN A 69 -13.84 9.40 18.25
C ASN A 69 -14.88 8.32 18.68
N LYS A 70 -15.36 7.48 17.76
CA LYS A 70 -16.20 6.33 18.12
C LYS A 70 -15.38 5.18 18.74
N HIS A 71 -14.07 5.21 18.60
CA HIS A 71 -13.19 4.18 19.13
C HIS A 71 -12.53 4.64 20.43
N ASP A 72 -12.52 3.76 21.43
CA ASP A 72 -12.00 4.05 22.77
C ASP A 72 -10.50 4.37 22.81
N PHE A 73 -9.76 4.02 21.75
CA PHE A 73 -8.35 4.33 21.63
C PHE A 73 -8.09 5.77 21.17
N PHE A 74 -9.08 6.49 20.64
CA PHE A 74 -8.88 7.82 20.06
C PHE A 74 -9.73 8.87 20.78
N LYS A 75 -9.13 10.01 21.07
CA LYS A 75 -9.82 11.14 21.69
C LYS A 75 -9.37 12.47 21.09
N SER A 76 -10.32 13.19 20.53
CA SER A 76 -10.18 14.58 20.07
C SER A 76 -11.08 15.47 20.91
N VAL A 77 -10.48 16.32 21.75
CA VAL A 77 -11.19 17.31 22.57
C VAL A 77 -10.97 18.70 21.98
N LYS A 78 -12.07 19.38 21.63
CA LYS A 78 -11.99 20.79 21.29
C LYS A 78 -11.60 21.58 22.53
N LYS A 79 -10.54 22.37 22.45
CA LYS A 79 -10.22 23.35 23.48
C LYS A 79 -10.86 24.69 23.14
N ASP A 80 -11.20 25.41 24.20
CA ASP A 80 -11.71 26.77 24.09
C ASP A 80 -10.68 27.67 23.43
N TYR A 81 -11.17 28.76 22.87
CA TYR A 81 -10.37 29.75 22.20
C TYR A 81 -9.36 30.35 23.19
N ASP A 82 -8.07 30.18 22.90
CA ASP A 82 -7.03 30.82 23.67
C ASP A 82 -6.80 32.23 23.10
N GLU A 83 -7.23 33.25 23.85
CA GLU A 83 -7.09 34.67 23.48
C GLU A 83 -5.62 35.09 23.27
N LYS A 84 -4.66 34.41 23.92
CA LYS A 84 -3.24 34.76 23.81
C LYS A 84 -2.60 34.23 22.53
N THR A 85 -3.06 33.08 22.04
CA THR A 85 -2.54 32.47 20.81
C THR A 85 -3.45 32.70 19.60
N GLY A 86 -4.65 33.26 19.84
CA GLY A 86 -5.65 33.54 18.82
C GLY A 86 -6.21 32.29 18.15
N THR A 87 -6.12 31.11 18.80
CA THR A 87 -6.49 29.84 18.18
C THR A 87 -7.43 29.01 19.05
N SER A 88 -8.44 28.43 18.39
CA SER A 88 -9.22 27.30 18.92
C SER A 88 -8.78 26.04 18.18
N GLY A 89 -8.32 25.03 18.90
CA GLY A 89 -7.79 23.79 18.34
C GLY A 89 -8.39 22.55 18.98
N HIS A 90 -7.96 21.40 18.47
CA HIS A 90 -8.24 20.10 19.07
C HIS A 90 -6.99 19.58 19.74
N GLU A 91 -7.12 19.21 21.01
CA GLU A 91 -6.16 18.35 21.67
C GLU A 91 -6.51 16.90 21.28
N ILE A 92 -5.62 16.25 20.54
CA ILE A 92 -5.84 14.93 19.96
C ILE A 92 -4.84 13.95 20.56
N THR A 93 -5.35 12.82 21.02
CA THR A 93 -4.56 11.76 21.67
C THR A 93 -5.02 10.37 21.20
N VAL A 94 -4.07 9.45 21.19
CA VAL A 94 -4.25 8.02 20.95
C VAL A 94 -3.75 7.25 22.17
N ASN A 95 -4.61 6.44 22.76
CA ASN A 95 -4.21 5.46 23.77
C ASN A 95 -3.63 4.24 23.06
N ILE A 96 -2.33 3.98 23.27
CA ILE A 96 -1.58 2.95 22.55
C ILE A 96 -2.08 1.55 22.93
N ASP A 97 -2.25 1.27 24.21
CA ASP A 97 -2.69 -0.06 24.68
C ASP A 97 -4.06 -0.45 24.12
N LYS A 98 -4.99 0.52 24.07
CA LYS A 98 -6.32 0.32 23.49
C LYS A 98 -6.28 0.20 21.97
N LEU A 99 -5.37 0.91 21.31
CA LEU A 99 -5.17 0.78 19.87
C LEU A 99 -4.64 -0.62 19.54
N ASP A 100 -3.65 -1.09 20.27
CA ASP A 100 -3.07 -2.42 20.06
C ASP A 100 -4.11 -3.52 20.31
N ALA A 101 -4.93 -3.40 21.36
CA ALA A 101 -6.06 -4.30 21.59
C ALA A 101 -7.07 -4.29 20.43
N PHE A 102 -7.46 -3.10 19.95
CA PHE A 102 -8.38 -2.94 18.82
C PHE A 102 -7.87 -3.60 17.52
N LEU A 103 -6.55 -3.54 17.30
CA LEU A 103 -5.88 -4.12 16.14
C LEU A 103 -5.63 -5.64 16.27
N ALA A 104 -5.47 -6.15 17.50
CA ALA A 104 -5.17 -7.56 17.75
C ALA A 104 -6.30 -8.50 17.30
N ASP A 105 -7.56 -8.08 17.40
CA ASP A 105 -8.73 -8.90 17.06
C ASP A 105 -8.77 -9.40 15.60
N GLU A 106 -8.03 -8.79 14.65
CA GLU A 106 -7.94 -9.29 13.27
C GLU A 106 -6.86 -10.36 13.06
N THR A 107 -5.86 -10.42 13.95
CA THR A 107 -4.73 -11.37 13.81
C THR A 107 -5.14 -12.83 14.06
N SER A 108 -6.28 -13.07 14.72
CA SER A 108 -6.78 -14.44 14.95
C SER A 108 -7.49 -15.05 13.73
N ILE A 109 -7.89 -14.26 12.74
CA ILE A 109 -8.62 -14.75 11.55
C ILE A 109 -7.65 -15.20 10.45
N GLN A 110 -6.42 -14.68 10.42
CA GLN A 110 -5.42 -15.02 9.41
C GLN A 110 -4.59 -16.29 9.73
N ASN A 111 -4.73 -16.86 10.93
CA ASN A 111 -4.00 -18.07 11.36
C ASN A 111 -4.81 -19.39 11.24
N ILE A 112 -5.99 -19.39 10.60
CA ILE A 112 -6.86 -20.59 10.54
C ILE A 112 -6.66 -21.42 9.24
N ASN A 113 -5.98 -20.91 8.21
CA ASN A 113 -5.83 -21.64 6.93
C ASN A 113 -4.45 -22.29 6.74
N SER A 114 -3.72 -22.61 7.81
CA SER A 114 -2.42 -23.30 7.68
C SER A 114 -2.23 -24.36 8.76
N THR A 115 -3.08 -25.37 8.77
CA THR A 115 -2.73 -26.71 9.28
C THR A 115 -3.75 -27.74 8.81
N GLU A 116 -3.23 -28.89 8.38
CA GLU A 116 -3.90 -30.17 8.05
C GLU A 116 -4.50 -30.34 6.65
N GLN A 117 -3.68 -30.87 5.73
CA GLN A 117 -3.82 -32.26 5.28
C GLN A 117 -2.66 -32.68 4.34
N GLU A 118 -1.65 -33.34 4.90
CA GLU A 118 -0.97 -34.42 4.19
C GLU A 118 -1.91 -35.64 4.20
N VAL A 119 -2.15 -36.25 3.03
CA VAL A 119 -2.12 -37.70 2.74
C VAL A 119 -2.66 -37.92 1.31
N ASN A 120 -1.71 -38.09 0.40
CA ASN A 120 -1.64 -39.06 -0.70
C ASN A 120 -2.87 -39.52 -1.53
N GLN A 121 -2.64 -39.49 -2.86
CA GLN A 121 -2.95 -40.47 -3.92
C GLN A 121 -4.04 -40.18 -4.99
N THR A 122 -3.53 -39.89 -6.20
CA THR A 122 -3.79 -40.58 -7.50
C THR A 122 -5.03 -40.21 -8.38
N ILE A 123 -4.72 -39.51 -9.49
CA ILE A 123 -5.20 -39.60 -10.90
C ILE A 123 -6.71 -39.81 -11.14
N THR A 124 -7.36 -38.90 -11.90
CA THR A 124 -7.81 -39.11 -13.30
C THR A 124 -8.60 -37.90 -13.83
N SER A 125 -8.24 -37.46 -15.03
CA SER A 125 -8.87 -36.43 -15.85
C SER A 125 -10.26 -36.83 -16.34
N LYS A 126 -11.18 -35.86 -16.47
CA LYS A 126 -12.15 -35.79 -17.59
C LYS A 126 -12.83 -34.42 -17.68
N ASP A 127 -12.90 -33.95 -18.91
CA ASP A 127 -13.55 -32.72 -19.39
C ASP A 127 -15.06 -32.68 -19.13
N SER A 128 -15.60 -31.46 -18.95
CA SER A 128 -16.52 -30.81 -19.89
C SER A 128 -17.16 -29.53 -19.30
N GLN A 129 -17.04 -28.42 -20.05
CA GLN A 129 -18.01 -27.35 -20.40
C GLN A 129 -19.33 -27.29 -19.57
N ASN A 130 -19.89 -26.15 -19.13
CA ASN A 130 -20.02 -24.82 -19.75
C ASN A 130 -20.61 -23.80 -18.73
N GLU A 131 -20.42 -22.51 -19.06
CA GLU A 131 -21.29 -21.32 -18.85
C GLU A 131 -21.56 -20.70 -17.45
N ASP A 132 -20.96 -19.51 -17.31
CA ASP A 132 -21.61 -18.21 -17.08
C ASP A 132 -22.19 -17.89 -15.69
N SER A 133 -21.46 -17.10 -14.91
CA SER A 133 -22.04 -16.01 -14.12
C SER A 133 -20.96 -15.06 -13.60
N ASN A 134 -21.25 -13.76 -13.81
CA ASN A 134 -20.54 -12.59 -13.33
C ASN A 134 -20.08 -12.68 -11.87
N GLU A 135 -18.85 -12.25 -11.57
CA GLU A 135 -18.55 -11.59 -10.29
C GLU A 135 -17.36 -10.63 -10.40
N GLU A 136 -17.54 -9.49 -9.74
CA GLU A 136 -16.79 -8.25 -9.88
C GLU A 136 -15.34 -8.35 -9.35
N VAL A 137 -14.45 -7.69 -10.09
CA VAL A 137 -13.03 -7.51 -9.77
C VAL A 137 -12.89 -6.73 -8.46
N SER A 138 -12.37 -7.38 -7.42
CA SER A 138 -12.00 -6.74 -6.15
C SER A 138 -10.48 -6.67 -5.98
N ASP A 139 -10.01 -5.43 -5.83
CA ASP A 139 -8.60 -5.04 -5.84
C ASP A 139 -7.84 -5.49 -4.59
N TYR A 140 -6.88 -6.38 -4.81
CA TYR A 140 -5.78 -6.66 -3.90
C TYR A 140 -4.76 -5.50 -3.93
N ASN A 141 -4.20 -5.11 -2.79
CA ASN A 141 -2.91 -4.40 -2.78
C ASN A 141 -1.96 -4.97 -1.72
N ILE A 142 -0.89 -5.55 -2.28
CA ILE A 142 0.30 -6.13 -1.68
C ILE A 142 1.26 -5.00 -1.27
N GLU A 143 1.95 -5.19 -0.16
CA GLU A 143 3.01 -4.32 0.36
C GLU A 143 4.20 -4.19 -0.59
N THR A 144 4.75 -2.98 -0.76
CA THR A 144 6.11 -2.78 -1.29
C THR A 144 7.06 -2.34 -0.18
N ASN A 145 7.94 -3.27 0.21
CA ASN A 145 9.08 -3.04 1.09
C ASN A 145 10.11 -2.13 0.42
N THR A 146 10.31 -0.92 0.94
CA THR A 146 11.44 -0.06 0.53
C THR A 146 12.73 -0.52 1.20
N ARG A 147 13.43 -1.47 0.56
CA ARG A 147 14.80 -1.84 0.89
C ARG A 147 15.75 -0.82 0.26
N LYS A 148 16.69 -0.31 1.06
CA LYS A 148 17.78 0.59 0.67
C LYS A 148 18.42 0.21 -0.67
N LEU A 149 18.64 1.22 -1.50
CA LEU A 149 19.43 1.21 -2.74
C LEU A 149 20.91 0.86 -2.46
N SER A 150 21.21 -0.41 -2.20
CA SER A 150 22.44 -1.05 -2.63
C SER A 150 22.14 -1.67 -4.00
N GLU A 151 23.05 -1.59 -4.97
CA GLU A 151 22.93 -2.20 -6.31
C GLU A 151 21.98 -3.40 -6.29
N SER A 152 20.76 -3.22 -6.81
CA SER A 152 19.68 -4.18 -6.56
C SER A 152 20.09 -5.52 -7.13
N ILE A 153 20.26 -6.50 -6.24
CA ILE A 153 20.42 -7.89 -6.64
C ILE A 153 19.10 -8.24 -7.31
N LEU A 154 19.12 -8.32 -8.64
CA LEU A 154 17.98 -8.72 -9.44
C LEU A 154 17.64 -10.17 -9.07
N THR A 155 16.43 -10.38 -8.56
CA THR A 155 15.95 -11.72 -8.22
C THR A 155 15.85 -12.55 -9.50
N LYS A 156 16.31 -13.80 -9.42
CA LYS A 156 16.29 -14.74 -10.53
C LYS A 156 15.00 -15.55 -10.48
N HIS A 157 14.40 -15.79 -11.63
CA HIS A 157 13.13 -16.52 -11.77
C HIS A 157 13.22 -17.53 -12.91
N GLN A 158 12.62 -18.71 -12.70
CA GLN A 158 12.28 -19.62 -13.79
C GLN A 158 11.08 -19.06 -14.56
N LEU A 159 10.93 -19.46 -15.82
CA LEU A 159 9.85 -18.95 -16.68
C LEU A 159 8.44 -19.24 -16.15
N GLY A 160 8.26 -20.37 -15.46
CA GLY A 160 6.98 -20.78 -14.86
C GLY A 160 6.72 -20.21 -13.47
N ASP A 161 7.66 -19.45 -12.89
CA ASP A 161 7.47 -18.89 -11.55
C ASP A 161 6.32 -17.90 -11.55
N THR A 162 5.42 -18.04 -10.57
CA THR A 162 4.42 -17.02 -10.29
C THR A 162 5.09 -15.87 -9.54
N ILE A 163 5.03 -14.68 -10.12
CA ILE A 163 5.64 -13.47 -9.60
C ILE A 163 4.59 -12.41 -9.25
N SER A 164 4.94 -11.55 -8.30
CA SER A 164 4.23 -10.30 -8.02
C SER A 164 4.71 -9.22 -8.99
N VAL A 165 3.78 -8.58 -9.71
CA VAL A 165 4.10 -7.48 -10.63
C VAL A 165 4.75 -6.33 -9.88
N TYR A 166 4.26 -6.01 -8.68
CA TYR A 166 4.79 -4.96 -7.81
C TYR A 166 6.25 -5.18 -7.44
N ASP A 167 6.61 -6.42 -7.07
CA ASP A 167 7.96 -6.74 -6.62
C ASP A 167 8.98 -6.64 -7.76
N ILE A 168 8.60 -7.10 -8.95
CA ILE A 168 9.48 -7.08 -10.11
C ILE A 168 9.64 -5.65 -10.64
N LEU A 169 8.53 -4.90 -10.78
CA LEU A 169 8.60 -3.50 -11.21
C LEU A 169 9.36 -2.63 -10.21
N GLY A 170 9.21 -2.88 -8.91
CA GLY A 170 10.00 -2.24 -7.86
C GLY A 170 11.51 -2.51 -7.99
N GLN A 171 11.91 -3.76 -8.29
CA GLN A 171 13.31 -4.11 -8.56
C GLN A 171 13.87 -3.43 -9.83
N LEU A 172 13.01 -3.17 -10.81
CA LEU A 172 13.37 -2.50 -12.05
C LEU A 172 13.48 -0.98 -11.90
N GLY A 173 12.89 -0.41 -10.85
CA GLY A 173 12.94 1.00 -10.47
C GLY A 173 11.65 1.78 -10.76
N TYR A 174 10.53 1.09 -10.98
CA TYR A 174 9.22 1.73 -11.06
C TYR A 174 8.66 1.83 -9.65
N GLU A 175 8.80 3.02 -9.06
CA GLU A 175 8.37 3.32 -7.69
C GLU A 175 7.07 4.13 -7.66
N GLU A 176 6.63 4.66 -8.81
CA GLU A 176 5.41 5.46 -8.90
C GLU A 176 4.17 4.55 -9.06
N PRO A 177 3.10 4.78 -8.27
CA PRO A 177 1.89 3.97 -8.33
C PRO A 177 1.25 3.92 -9.71
N ASP A 178 1.30 5.02 -10.46
CA ASP A 178 0.64 5.15 -11.77
C ASP A 178 1.32 4.26 -12.83
N ASP A 179 2.66 4.15 -12.81
CA ASP A 179 3.41 3.26 -13.71
C ASP A 179 3.05 1.79 -13.46
N VAL A 180 2.98 1.42 -12.19
CA VAL A 180 2.68 0.04 -11.78
C VAL A 180 1.24 -0.32 -12.10
N LEU A 181 0.30 0.60 -11.88
CA LEU A 181 -1.12 0.41 -12.21
C LEU A 181 -1.33 0.27 -13.72
N ASP A 182 -0.65 1.05 -14.56
CA ASP A 182 -0.75 0.92 -16.02
C ASP A 182 -0.29 -0.46 -16.51
N PHE A 183 0.82 -0.97 -15.96
CA PHE A 183 1.27 -2.33 -16.28
C PHE A 183 0.24 -3.38 -15.84
N ILE A 184 -0.32 -3.24 -14.63
CA ILE A 184 -1.33 -4.16 -14.08
C ILE A 184 -2.60 -4.16 -14.94
N HIS A 185 -3.04 -3.01 -15.44
CA HIS A 185 -4.15 -2.92 -16.36
C HIS A 185 -3.90 -3.68 -17.66
N LYS A 186 -2.69 -3.59 -18.24
CA LYS A 186 -2.31 -4.36 -19.44
C LYS A 186 -2.16 -5.86 -19.16
N ALA A 187 -1.73 -6.19 -17.95
CA ALA A 187 -1.59 -7.56 -17.48
C ALA A 187 -2.91 -8.25 -17.15
N ASN A 188 -3.94 -7.45 -16.82
CA ASN A 188 -5.17 -7.85 -16.17
C ASN A 188 -4.92 -8.73 -14.92
N SER A 189 -3.83 -8.48 -14.20
CA SER A 189 -3.46 -9.21 -12.99
C SER A 189 -2.33 -8.54 -12.22
N THR A 190 -2.35 -8.68 -10.90
CA THR A 190 -1.27 -8.29 -9.98
C THR A 190 -0.21 -9.38 -9.82
N SER A 191 -0.49 -10.61 -10.27
CA SER A 191 0.43 -11.75 -10.28
C SER A 191 0.35 -12.54 -11.59
N MET A 192 1.47 -13.08 -12.04
CA MET A 192 1.49 -13.85 -13.30
C MET A 192 2.73 -14.74 -13.38
N ASP A 193 2.72 -15.66 -14.35
CA ASP A 193 3.94 -16.37 -14.72
C ASP A 193 4.99 -15.41 -15.29
N PHE A 194 6.26 -15.68 -14.98
CA PHE A 194 7.37 -14.81 -15.39
C PHE A 194 7.49 -14.70 -16.92
N GLN A 195 7.13 -15.74 -17.66
CA GLN A 195 7.10 -15.73 -19.13
C GLN A 195 6.08 -14.72 -19.69
N LYS A 196 4.88 -14.64 -19.12
CA LYS A 196 3.83 -13.68 -19.46
C LYS A 196 4.28 -12.27 -19.14
N PHE A 197 4.94 -12.07 -18.00
CA PHE A 197 5.54 -10.78 -17.65
C PHE A 197 6.57 -10.31 -18.67
N ILE A 198 7.48 -11.19 -19.10
CA ILE A 198 8.46 -10.90 -20.14
C ILE A 198 7.77 -10.52 -21.45
N SER A 199 6.72 -11.25 -21.81
CA SER A 199 5.98 -11.03 -23.06
C SER A 199 5.29 -9.67 -23.08
N ILE A 200 4.59 -9.31 -22.00
CA ILE A 200 3.97 -7.98 -21.84
C ILE A 200 5.02 -6.88 -21.87
N SER A 201 6.13 -7.06 -21.16
CA SER A 201 7.23 -6.09 -21.13
C SER A 201 7.86 -5.84 -22.51
N LYS A 202 7.99 -6.88 -23.33
CA LYS A 202 8.47 -6.76 -24.72
C LYS A 202 7.47 -6.01 -25.60
N ASN A 203 6.18 -6.29 -25.47
CA ASN A 203 5.14 -5.59 -26.24
C ASN A 203 5.13 -4.10 -25.90
N LEU A 204 5.18 -3.77 -24.61
CA LEU A 204 5.30 -2.39 -24.12
C LEU A 204 6.55 -1.67 -24.63
N HIS A 205 7.67 -2.39 -24.70
CA HIS A 205 8.91 -1.88 -25.25
C HIS A 205 8.82 -1.55 -26.75
N ILE A 206 8.01 -2.29 -27.50
CA ILE A 206 7.73 -2.01 -28.92
C ILE A 206 6.76 -0.82 -29.02
N GLU A 207 5.69 -0.83 -28.22
CA GLU A 207 4.65 0.21 -28.21
C GLU A 207 5.20 1.61 -27.94
N LYS A 208 6.24 1.74 -27.11
CA LYS A 208 6.89 3.04 -26.80
C LYS A 208 7.46 3.76 -28.04
N GLN A 209 7.67 3.05 -29.15
CA GLN A 209 8.19 3.64 -30.39
C GLN A 209 7.13 4.44 -31.15
N HIS A 210 5.86 4.35 -30.73
CA HIS A 210 4.78 5.19 -31.24
C HIS A 210 4.77 6.55 -30.54
N HIS A 211 4.70 7.63 -31.32
CA HIS A 211 4.86 9.01 -30.84
C HIS A 211 3.78 9.47 -29.84
N ASP A 212 2.63 8.78 -29.81
CA ASP A 212 1.48 9.14 -28.98
C ASP A 212 1.27 8.20 -27.78
N TYR A 213 2.23 7.33 -27.48
CA TYR A 213 2.09 6.36 -26.40
C TYR A 213 2.03 7.05 -25.02
N LYS A 214 0.96 6.77 -24.28
CA LYS A 214 0.72 7.26 -22.92
C LYS A 214 0.53 6.05 -22.00
N GLY A 215 1.59 5.64 -21.32
CA GLY A 215 1.61 4.49 -20.42
C GLY A 215 3.03 4.23 -19.90
N ILE A 216 3.21 3.14 -19.18
CA ILE A 216 4.51 2.72 -18.63
C ILE A 216 5.52 2.50 -19.75
N ILE A 217 6.68 3.16 -19.63
CA ILE A 217 7.73 3.07 -20.65
C ILE A 217 8.77 2.02 -20.24
N ILE A 218 8.81 0.90 -20.97
CA ILE A 218 9.87 -0.10 -20.84
C ILE A 218 11.08 0.30 -21.69
N SER A 219 12.10 0.90 -21.07
CA SER A 219 13.34 1.28 -21.78
C SER A 219 14.23 0.07 -22.14
N ASP A 220 15.17 0.24 -23.07
CA ASP A 220 16.17 -0.80 -23.43
C ASP A 220 16.99 -1.27 -22.21
N LYS A 221 17.29 -0.33 -21.31
CA LYS A 221 17.97 -0.60 -20.04
C LYS A 221 17.13 -1.49 -19.14
N VAL A 222 15.82 -1.25 -19.05
CA VAL A 222 14.89 -2.06 -18.26
C VAL A 222 14.73 -3.45 -18.88
N LEU A 223 14.57 -3.55 -20.21
CA LEU A 223 14.48 -4.84 -20.89
C LEU A 223 15.74 -5.70 -20.68
N THR A 224 16.92 -5.06 -20.68
CA THR A 224 18.19 -5.73 -20.35
C THR A 224 18.21 -6.26 -18.92
N LYS A 225 17.66 -5.52 -17.95
CA LYS A 225 17.52 -6.01 -16.56
C LYS A 225 16.57 -7.20 -16.47
N ILE A 226 15.43 -7.16 -17.16
CA ILE A 226 14.46 -8.26 -17.21
C ILE A 226 15.12 -9.54 -17.74
N ASN A 227 15.88 -9.44 -18.83
CA ASN A 227 16.61 -10.61 -19.36
C ASN A 227 17.66 -11.15 -18.37
N LYS A 228 18.26 -10.28 -17.54
CA LYS A 228 19.15 -10.70 -16.45
C LYS A 228 18.42 -11.35 -15.28
N MET A 229 17.09 -11.29 -15.20
CA MET A 229 16.31 -11.96 -14.15
C MET A 229 15.96 -13.41 -14.52
N ILE A 230 16.20 -13.85 -15.75
CA ILE A 230 15.99 -15.24 -16.16
C ILE A 230 17.03 -16.14 -15.47
N GLN A 231 16.55 -17.17 -14.79
CA GLN A 231 17.35 -18.29 -14.32
C GLN A 231 17.51 -19.27 -15.49
N VAL A 232 18.77 -19.54 -15.86
CA VAL A 232 19.15 -20.53 -16.89
C VAL A 232 19.26 -21.89 -16.24
#